data_AF-A0A537DJ01-F1
#
_entry.id   AF-A0A537DJ01-F1
#
_cell.length_a   1.000
_cell.length_b   1.000
_cell.length_c   1.000
_cell.angle_alpha   90.00
_cell.angle_beta   90.00
_cell.angle_gamma   90.00
#
_symmetry.space_group_name_H-M   'P 1'
#
loop_
_entity.id
_entity.type
_entity.pdbx_description
1 polymer ?
#
loop_
_entity_poly.entity_id
_entity_poly.type
_entity_poly.pdbx_seq_one_letter_code
_entity_poly.pdbx_strand_id
1 'polypeptide(L)'
;MNEAYRTLKDPLQRARHLLELRGVDVAFETNTAMPADFLVQQMALRESLEEAVEAKDAASLDSLRKGLVEEKSKLEKQLGESIDAKNDYAGAAGLVRKLMFLDRLDSEIDLAYEALD
;
A
#
# COMPACT_ATOMS: atom_id res chain seq x y z
N MET A 1 8.38 18.00 -16.76
CA MET A 1 9.48 17.10 -17.18
C MET A 1 9.38 15.84 -16.33
N ASN A 2 9.11 14.69 -16.96
CA ASN A 2 9.25 13.31 -16.46
C ASN A 2 8.11 12.69 -15.61
N GLU A 3 6.84 12.88 -15.97
CA GLU A 3 5.76 12.02 -15.43
C GLU A 3 5.96 10.55 -15.82
N ALA A 4 6.26 10.26 -17.10
CA ALA A 4 6.51 8.90 -17.59
C ALA A 4 7.73 8.20 -16.94
N TYR A 5 8.68 8.95 -16.38
CA TYR A 5 9.87 8.39 -15.72
C TYR A 5 9.62 8.08 -14.23
N ARG A 6 8.71 8.80 -13.56
CA ARG A 6 8.26 8.47 -12.20
C ARG A 6 7.35 7.24 -12.21
N THR A 7 6.48 7.11 -13.22
CA THR A 7 5.57 5.97 -13.40
C THR A 7 6.29 4.63 -13.51
N LEU A 8 7.51 4.59 -14.07
CA LEU A 8 8.29 3.35 -14.21
C LEU A 8 9.17 3.01 -13.00
N LYS A 9 9.45 4.00 -12.13
CA LYS A 9 10.28 3.81 -10.93
C LYS A 9 9.43 3.42 -9.71
N ASP A 10 8.18 3.87 -9.68
CA ASP A 10 7.19 3.47 -8.71
C ASP A 10 6.55 2.13 -9.15
N PRO A 11 6.78 1.02 -8.41
CA PRO A 11 6.22 -0.29 -8.75
C PRO A 11 4.69 -0.29 -8.90
N LEU A 12 4.00 0.57 -8.14
CA LEU A 12 2.56 0.68 -8.15
C LEU A 12 2.04 1.33 -9.43
N GLN A 13 2.67 2.42 -9.84
CA GLN A 13 2.33 3.13 -11.07
C GLN A 13 2.63 2.28 -12.31
N ARG A 14 3.73 1.52 -12.28
CA ARG A 14 4.05 0.56 -13.34
C ARG A 14 3.00 -0.55 -13.44
N ALA A 15 2.62 -1.15 -12.32
CA ALA A 15 1.61 -2.20 -12.30
C ALA A 15 0.25 -1.69 -12.79
N ARG A 16 -0.15 -0.49 -12.36
CA ARG A 16 -1.36 0.18 -12.86
C ARG A 16 -1.33 0.31 -14.37
N HIS A 17 -0.26 0.87 -14.93
CA HIS A 17 -0.14 1.06 -16.36
C HIS A 17 -0.24 -0.26 -17.13
N LEU A 18 0.40 -1.32 -16.63
CA LEU A 18 0.31 -2.66 -17.23
C LEU A 18 -1.11 -3.21 -17.21
N LEU A 19 -1.87 -3.00 -16.12
CA LEU A 19 -3.26 -3.45 -16.01
C LEU A 19 -4.20 -2.66 -16.93
N GLU A 20 -4.00 -1.34 -17.04
CA GLU A 20 -4.74 -0.48 -17.97
C GLU A 20 -4.53 -0.93 -19.44
N LEU A 21 -3.28 -1.25 -19.83
CA LEU A 21 -2.98 -1.80 -21.17
C LEU A 21 -3.67 -3.14 -21.44
N ARG A 22 -4.05 -3.88 -20.39
CA ARG A 22 -4.80 -5.15 -20.48
C ARG A 22 -6.32 -4.94 -20.38
N GLY A 23 -6.78 -3.70 -20.30
CA GLY A 23 -8.20 -3.37 -20.17
C GLY A 23 -8.77 -3.66 -18.78
N VAL A 24 -7.91 -3.86 -17.77
CA VAL A 24 -8.35 -4.06 -16.38
C VAL A 24 -8.39 -2.72 -15.67
N ASP A 25 -9.59 -2.26 -15.36
CA ASP A 25 -9.78 -1.09 -14.51
C ASP A 25 -9.48 -1.46 -13.06
N VAL A 26 -8.40 -0.90 -12.54
CA VAL A 26 -8.04 -1.07 -11.14
C VAL A 26 -8.99 -0.27 -10.23
N ALA A 27 -9.80 0.64 -10.79
CA ALA A 27 -10.83 1.40 -10.09
C ALA A 27 -10.27 2.07 -8.84
N PHE A 28 -9.11 2.74 -9.02
CA PHE A 28 -8.27 3.37 -7.98
C PHE A 28 -9.06 4.26 -7.01
N GLU A 29 -10.09 4.96 -7.51
CA GLU A 29 -10.86 5.94 -6.72
C GLU A 29 -12.31 5.52 -6.47
N THR A 30 -12.82 4.55 -7.23
CA THR A 30 -14.25 4.21 -7.27
C THR A 30 -14.57 2.86 -6.65
N ASN A 31 -13.60 1.95 -6.58
CA ASN A 31 -13.77 0.63 -5.97
C ASN A 31 -12.91 0.49 -4.71
N THR A 32 -13.47 0.97 -3.60
CA THR A 32 -12.91 0.85 -2.24
C THR A 32 -13.35 -0.44 -1.53
N ALA A 33 -14.04 -1.35 -2.23
CA ALA A 33 -14.48 -2.61 -1.64
C ALA A 33 -13.26 -3.49 -1.35
N MET A 34 -12.84 -3.46 -0.08
CA MET A 34 -11.76 -4.29 0.43
C MET A 34 -12.33 -5.52 1.13
N PRO A 35 -11.59 -6.64 1.16
CA PRO A 35 -11.98 -7.79 1.97
C PRO A 35 -12.18 -7.38 3.43
N ALA A 36 -13.20 -7.92 4.10
CA ALA A 36 -13.53 -7.58 5.49
C ALA A 36 -12.32 -7.76 6.43
N ASP A 37 -11.57 -8.85 6.26
CA ASP A 37 -10.36 -9.12 7.05
C ASP A 37 -9.30 -8.03 6.90
N PHE A 38 -9.19 -7.40 5.73
CA PHE A 38 -8.27 -6.29 5.50
C PHE A 38 -8.71 -5.03 6.24
N LEU A 39 -10.01 -4.74 6.26
CA LEU A 39 -10.56 -3.59 6.99
C LEU A 39 -10.36 -3.73 8.50
N VAL A 40 -10.55 -4.94 9.05
CA VAL A 40 -10.29 -5.21 10.47
C VAL A 40 -8.81 -4.98 10.81
N GLN A 41 -7.90 -5.48 9.98
CA GLN A 41 -6.47 -5.23 10.16
C GLN A 41 -6.13 -3.74 10.09
N GLN A 42 -6.75 -3.01 9.16
CA GLN A 42 -6.53 -1.58 9.02
C GLN A 42 -7.00 -0.79 10.25
N MET A 43 -8.13 -1.18 10.87
CA MET A 43 -8.60 -0.56 12.11
C MET A 43 -7.59 -0.77 13.25
N ALA A 44 -7.11 -2.00 13.43
CA ALA A 44 -6.12 -2.32 14.47
C ALA A 44 -4.81 -1.54 14.26
N LEU A 45 -4.34 -1.42 13.01
CA LEU A 45 -3.14 -0.63 12.69
C LEU A 45 -3.31 0.87 13.03
N ARG A 46 -4.50 1.42 12.80
CA ARG A 46 -4.79 2.81 13.17
C ARG A 46 -4.84 3.01 14.68
N GLU A 47 -5.45 2.09 15.40
CA GLU A 47 -5.46 2.11 16.87
C GLU A 47 -4.02 2.08 17.42
N SER A 48 -3.17 1.17 16.93
CA SER A 48 -1.76 1.13 17.34
C SER A 48 -0.98 2.40 17.00
N LEU A 49 -1.29 3.04 15.86
CA LEU A 49 -0.68 4.32 15.48
C LEU A 49 -1.09 5.45 16.42
N GLU A 50 -2.39 5.55 16.73
CA GLU A 50 -2.93 6.54 17.66
C GLU A 50 -2.34 6.36 19.06
N GLU A 51 -2.29 5.13 19.57
CA GLU A 51 -1.66 4.81 20.86
C GLU A 51 -0.17 5.21 20.91
N ALA A 52 0.58 4.92 19.84
CA ALA A 52 2.00 5.29 19.75
C ALA A 52 2.20 6.81 19.74
N VAL A 53 1.32 7.56 19.06
CA VAL A 53 1.34 9.04 19.06
C VAL A 53 1.00 9.60 20.44
N GLU A 54 -0.07 9.12 21.08
CA GLU A 54 -0.48 9.56 22.41
C GLU A 54 0.60 9.29 23.46
N ALA A 55 1.27 8.13 23.37
CA ALA A 55 2.37 7.76 24.26
C ALA A 55 3.70 8.44 23.90
N LYS A 56 3.80 9.17 22.78
CA LYS A 56 5.05 9.66 22.19
C LYS A 56 6.12 8.56 22.04
N ASP A 57 5.68 7.37 21.67
CA ASP A 57 6.52 6.18 21.59
C ASP A 57 7.07 5.98 20.17
N ALA A 58 8.23 6.58 19.92
CA ALA A 58 8.94 6.44 18.65
C ALA A 58 9.33 4.98 18.34
N ALA A 59 9.55 4.11 19.35
CA ALA A 59 9.92 2.72 19.12
C ALA A 59 8.74 1.88 18.62
N SER A 60 7.53 2.20 19.08
CA SER A 60 6.29 1.63 18.54
C SER A 60 6.05 2.08 17.10
N LEU A 61 6.26 3.36 16.78
CA LEU A 61 6.21 3.86 15.39
C LEU A 61 7.24 3.16 14.48
N ASP A 62 8.48 2.96 14.96
CA ASP A 62 9.52 2.24 14.22
C ASP A 62 9.09 0.80 13.91
N SER A 63 8.44 0.14 14.87
CA SER A 63 7.97 -1.23 14.72
C SER A 63 6.82 -1.31 13.70
N LEU A 64 5.89 -0.36 13.73
CA LEU A 64 4.81 -0.23 12.75
C LEU A 64 5.37 0.02 11.34
N ARG A 65 6.31 0.95 11.20
CA ARG A 65 6.99 1.24 9.92
C ARG A 65 7.68 0.00 9.36
N LYS A 66 8.40 -0.76 10.18
CA LYS A 66 9.08 -2.00 9.75
C LYS A 66 8.08 -3.03 9.24
N GLY A 67 7.02 -3.32 9.99
CA GLY A 67 5.99 -4.27 9.57
C GLY A 67 5.30 -3.85 8.26
N LEU A 68 5.05 -2.56 8.10
CA LEU A 68 4.48 -1.99 6.88
C LEU A 68 5.41 -2.17 5.66
N VAL A 69 6.70 -1.91 5.81
CA VAL A 69 7.70 -2.11 4.73
C VAL A 69 7.80 -3.58 4.32
N GLU A 70 7.78 -4.50 5.29
CA GLU A 70 7.80 -5.94 5.04
C GLU A 70 6.56 -6.40 4.24
N GLU A 71 5.36 -5.95 4.64
CA GLU A 71 4.13 -6.32 3.94
C GLU A 71 4.06 -5.69 2.53
N LYS A 72 4.52 -4.43 2.36
CA LYS A 72 4.65 -3.82 1.02
C LYS A 72 5.53 -4.66 0.10
N SER A 73 6.73 -5.02 0.54
CA SER A 73 7.67 -5.82 -0.24
C SER A 73 7.08 -7.18 -0.66
N LYS A 74 6.35 -7.83 0.25
CA LYS A 74 5.65 -9.09 -0.03
C LYS A 74 4.54 -8.91 -1.08
N LEU A 75 3.73 -7.86 -0.97
CA LEU A 75 2.67 -7.58 -1.93
C LEU A 75 3.23 -7.20 -3.30
N GLU A 76 4.31 -6.43 -3.37
CA GLU A 76 5.00 -6.09 -4.62
C GLU A 76 5.51 -7.36 -5.34
N LYS A 77 6.09 -8.30 -4.58
CA LYS A 77 6.51 -9.59 -5.14
C LYS A 77 5.32 -10.39 -5.68
N GLN A 78 4.22 -10.49 -4.90
CA GLN A 78 3.00 -11.17 -5.34
C GLN A 78 2.39 -10.52 -6.58
N LEU A 79 2.48 -9.19 -6.68
CA LEU A 79 1.99 -8.43 -7.82
C LEU A 79 2.79 -8.75 -9.09
N GLY A 80 4.12 -8.76 -9.00
CA GLY A 80 4.99 -9.20 -10.08
C GLY A 80 4.68 -10.62 -10.54
N GLU A 81 4.55 -11.57 -9.60
CA GLU A 81 4.18 -12.96 -9.92
C GLU A 81 2.80 -13.06 -10.60
N SER A 82 1.82 -12.27 -10.15
CA SER A 82 0.47 -12.26 -10.70
C SER A 82 0.45 -11.74 -12.14
N ILE A 83 1.20 -10.68 -12.43
CA ILE A 83 1.28 -10.07 -13.76
C ILE A 83 2.14 -10.92 -14.71
N ASP A 84 3.36 -11.26 -14.30
CA ASP A 84 4.39 -11.81 -15.22
C ASP A 84 4.26 -13.33 -15.41
N ALA A 85 3.97 -14.07 -14.34
CA ALA A 85 3.97 -15.53 -14.39
C ALA A 85 2.55 -16.10 -14.58
N LYS A 86 1.56 -15.53 -13.90
CA LYS A 86 0.19 -16.07 -13.88
C LYS A 86 -0.74 -15.41 -14.90
N ASN A 87 -0.40 -14.22 -15.39
CA ASN A 87 -1.32 -13.37 -16.15
C ASN A 87 -2.67 -13.14 -15.43
N ASP A 88 -2.67 -13.19 -14.09
CA ASP A 88 -3.83 -12.95 -13.25
C ASP A 88 -3.99 -11.44 -13.01
N TYR A 89 -4.48 -10.75 -14.03
CA TYR A 89 -4.65 -9.30 -14.00
C TYR A 89 -5.77 -8.86 -13.03
N ALA A 90 -6.78 -9.71 -12.82
CA ALA A 90 -7.85 -9.44 -11.87
C ALA A 90 -7.34 -9.52 -10.42
N GLY A 91 -6.57 -10.56 -10.08
CA GLY A 91 -5.90 -10.67 -8.79
C GLY A 91 -4.88 -9.55 -8.55
N ALA A 92 -4.10 -9.20 -9.58
CA ALA A 92 -3.15 -8.09 -9.54
C ALA A 92 -3.83 -6.75 -9.23
N ALA A 93 -5.02 -6.48 -9.78
CA ALA A 93 -5.78 -5.26 -9.45
C ALA A 93 -6.12 -5.19 -7.95
N GLY A 94 -6.45 -6.32 -7.31
CA GLY A 94 -6.67 -6.39 -5.87
C GLY A 94 -5.39 -6.11 -5.04
N LEU A 95 -4.24 -6.59 -5.50
CA LEU A 95 -2.94 -6.34 -4.86
C LEU A 95 -2.53 -4.87 -4.98
N VAL A 96 -2.76 -4.23 -6.13
CA VAL A 96 -2.54 -2.80 -6.33
C VAL A 96 -3.35 -1.97 -5.34
N ARG A 97 -4.64 -2.29 -5.15
CA ARG A 97 -5.47 -1.59 -4.15
C ARG A 97 -4.89 -1.71 -2.75
N LYS A 98 -4.48 -2.93 -2.33
CA LYS A 98 -3.85 -3.13 -1.01
C LYS A 98 -2.58 -2.28 -0.84
N LEU A 99 -1.71 -2.24 -1.84
CA LEU A 99 -0.48 -1.43 -1.80
C LEU A 99 -0.79 0.07 -1.63
N MET A 100 -1.81 0.60 -2.30
CA MET A 100 -2.23 2.00 -2.10
C MET A 100 -2.63 2.30 -0.65
N PHE A 101 -3.35 1.38 -0.01
CA PHE A 101 -3.71 1.54 1.40
C PHE A 101 -2.48 1.57 2.30
N LEU A 102 -1.50 0.70 2.02
CA LEU A 102 -0.24 0.72 2.76
C LEU A 102 0.57 2.00 2.49
N ASP A 103 0.57 2.56 1.28
CA ASP A 103 1.19 3.87 1.00
C ASP A 103 0.54 5.00 1.79
N ARG A 104 -0.79 4.98 1.92
CA ARG A 104 -1.49 5.96 2.74
C ARG A 104 -1.11 5.84 4.22
N LEU A 105 -1.06 4.62 4.74
CA LEU A 105 -0.65 4.38 6.12
C LEU A 105 0.81 4.76 6.37
N ASP A 106 1.68 4.58 5.36
CA ASP A 106 3.07 5.02 5.40
C ASP A 106 3.16 6.54 5.64
N SER A 107 2.35 7.31 4.90
CA SER A 107 2.24 8.76 5.08
C SER A 107 1.62 9.14 6.43
N GLU A 108 0.64 8.38 6.93
CA GLU A 108 0.06 8.59 8.27
C GLU A 108 1.13 8.40 9.36
N ILE A 109 2.02 7.41 9.23
CA ILE A 109 3.14 7.21 10.15
C ILE A 109 4.19 8.33 10.02
N ASP A 110 4.47 8.85 8.82
CA ASP A 110 5.39 10.00 8.67
C ASP A 110 4.87 11.22 9.45
N LEU A 111 3.58 11.53 9.29
CA LEU A 111 2.91 12.60 10.03
C LEU A 111 2.93 12.36 11.55
N ALA A 112 2.83 11.09 11.98
CA ALA A 112 2.96 10.74 13.39
C ALA A 112 4.36 11.08 13.94
N TYR A 113 5.44 10.75 13.21
CA TYR A 113 6.79 11.17 13.61
C TYR A 113 6.93 12.69 13.70
N GLU A 114 6.40 13.43 12.73
CA GLU A 114 6.42 14.91 12.77
C GLU A 114 5.68 15.48 13.99
N ALA A 115 4.69 14.77 14.53
CA ALA A 115 3.96 15.17 15.74
C ALA A 115 4.69 14.85 17.05
N LEU A 116 5.71 13.99 17.01
CA LEU A 116 6.55 13.65 18.17
C LEU A 116 7.69 14.64 18.40
N ASP A 117 8.16 15.28 17.32
CA ASP A 117 9.18 16.35 17.34
C ASP A 117 8.68 17.65 18.00
#